data_AF-A0A7S1ZKY3-F1
#
_entry.id   AF-A0A7S1ZKY3-F1
#
_cell.length_a   1.000
_cell.length_b   1.000
_cell.length_c   1.000
_cell.angle_alpha   90.00
_cell.angle_beta   90.00
_cell.angle_gamma   90.00
#
_symmetry.space_group_name_H-M   'P 1'
#
loop_
_entity.id
_entity.type
_entity.pdbx_description
1 polymer ?
#
loop_
_entity_poly.entity_id
_entity_poly.type
_entity_poly.pdbx_seq_one_letter_code
_entity_poly.pdbx_strand_id
1 'polypeptide(L)'
;MVSSHQNANEGTTPAKNESPPSPFTSHLSELTIGAHVLFATDDWFAAAENLLHSTPPTFIPDLYCTEGKVMDGWETRRRRLPGHDWCVIKLGGQGGIVQGIEIDTAHFTGNHVPGISIQGIDLSALKGTDSVSWMPGALERIVSSEEKRGIG
;
A
#
# COMPACT_ATOMS: atom_id res chain seq x y z
N MET A 1 43.98 -13.38 -27.54
CA MET A 1 42.83 -12.64 -28.08
C MET A 1 42.13 -12.00 -26.89
N VAL A 2 42.36 -10.72 -26.64
CA VAL A 2 41.87 -10.01 -25.45
C VAL A 2 40.46 -9.52 -25.76
N SER A 3 39.44 -10.07 -25.08
CA SER A 3 38.07 -9.58 -25.18
C SER A 3 37.90 -8.40 -24.24
N SER A 4 37.87 -7.20 -24.82
CA SER A 4 37.49 -5.97 -24.13
C SER A 4 35.96 -5.97 -23.93
N HIS A 5 35.51 -6.24 -22.71
CA HIS A 5 34.14 -5.91 -22.31
C HIS A 5 34.02 -4.39 -22.18
N GLN A 6 33.37 -3.76 -23.16
CA GLN A 6 32.91 -2.38 -23.05
C GLN A 6 31.74 -2.37 -22.07
N ASN A 7 31.88 -1.66 -20.95
CA ASN A 7 30.78 -1.36 -20.04
C ASN A 7 29.85 -0.34 -20.72
N ALA A 8 28.69 -0.81 -21.17
CA ALA A 8 27.56 0.06 -21.47
C ALA A 8 26.97 0.55 -20.13
N ASN A 9 27.42 1.71 -19.67
CA ASN A 9 26.68 2.45 -18.63
C ASN A 9 26.42 3.86 -19.16
N GLU A 10 25.51 3.94 -20.11
CA GLU A 10 24.96 5.21 -20.58
C GLU A 10 23.89 5.69 -19.59
N GLY A 11 24.26 6.70 -18.79
CA GLY A 11 23.48 7.93 -18.68
C GLY A 11 22.05 7.90 -18.15
N THR A 12 21.60 6.90 -17.39
CA THR A 12 20.34 7.04 -16.66
C THR A 12 20.59 7.85 -15.40
N THR A 13 20.13 9.11 -15.37
CA THR A 13 20.03 9.85 -14.12
C THR A 13 19.18 9.01 -13.17
N PRO A 14 19.63 8.70 -11.94
CA PRO A 14 18.81 7.94 -11.00
C PRO A 14 17.45 8.61 -10.88
N ALA A 15 16.37 7.83 -10.92
CA ALA A 15 15.05 8.35 -10.59
C ALA A 15 15.18 9.08 -9.24
N LYS A 16 14.67 10.32 -9.19
CA LYS A 16 14.68 11.07 -7.95
C LYS A 16 13.89 10.29 -6.91
N ASN A 17 14.38 10.31 -5.68
CA ASN A 17 13.74 9.66 -4.55
C ASN A 17 12.58 10.54 -4.03
N GLU A 18 11.62 10.81 -4.90
CA GLU A 18 10.47 11.67 -4.66
C GLU A 18 9.25 11.10 -5.40
N SER A 19 8.06 11.42 -4.91
CA SER A 19 6.80 10.99 -5.54
C SER A 19 6.66 11.60 -6.93
N PRO A 20 6.33 10.79 -7.95
CA PRO A 20 5.98 11.32 -9.26
C PRO A 20 4.65 12.08 -9.19
N PRO A 21 4.37 13.01 -10.14
CA PRO A 21 3.05 13.60 -10.25
C PRO A 21 2.01 12.51 -10.59
N SER A 22 0.93 12.48 -9.82
CA SER A 22 -0.19 11.54 -10.07
C SER A 22 -0.93 11.90 -11.37
N PRO A 23 -1.25 10.92 -12.23
CA PRO A 23 -2.12 11.14 -13.39
C PRO A 23 -3.61 11.18 -13.01
N PHE A 24 -3.95 10.88 -11.75
CA PHE A 24 -5.32 10.82 -11.26
C PHE A 24 -5.68 12.08 -10.45
N THR A 25 -6.92 12.54 -10.60
CA THR A 25 -7.43 13.74 -9.91
C THR A 25 -8.30 13.43 -8.70
N SER A 26 -8.58 12.15 -8.45
CA SER A 26 -9.39 11.69 -7.31
C SER A 26 -8.91 10.32 -6.88
N HIS A 27 -8.69 10.15 -5.58
CA HIS A 27 -8.11 8.93 -5.01
C HIS A 27 -9.11 8.27 -4.06
N LEU A 28 -9.59 7.09 -4.44
CA LEU A 28 -10.60 6.33 -3.67
C LEU A 28 -10.03 5.76 -2.36
N SER A 29 -8.72 5.79 -2.18
CA SER A 29 -8.00 5.29 -1.00
C SER A 29 -7.72 6.39 0.04
N GLU A 30 -8.23 7.61 -0.12
CA GLU A 30 -7.93 8.68 0.84
C GLU A 30 -8.70 8.57 2.16
N LEU A 31 -7.99 8.82 3.27
CA LEU A 31 -8.59 8.92 4.60
C LEU A 31 -9.70 10.00 4.66
N THR A 32 -9.52 11.09 3.91
CA THR A 32 -10.42 12.27 3.89
C THR A 32 -11.83 11.91 3.41
N ILE A 33 -11.97 10.88 2.57
CA ILE A 33 -13.24 10.37 2.05
C ILE A 33 -13.69 9.08 2.73
N GLY A 34 -13.07 8.73 3.87
CA GLY A 34 -13.45 7.62 4.72
C GLY A 34 -12.82 6.27 4.35
N ALA A 35 -11.80 6.25 3.49
CA ALA A 35 -10.99 5.04 3.30
C ALA A 35 -10.27 4.67 4.60
N HIS A 36 -10.05 3.38 4.83
CA HIS A 36 -9.30 2.91 6.00
C HIS A 36 -8.76 1.50 5.79
N VAL A 37 -7.67 1.19 6.50
CA VAL A 37 -7.12 -0.15 6.57
C VAL A 37 -8.00 -1.01 7.48
N LEU A 38 -8.42 -2.16 6.97
CA LEU A 38 -9.19 -3.16 7.70
C LEU A 38 -8.28 -4.20 8.37
N PHE A 39 -7.14 -4.45 7.75
CA PHE A 39 -6.17 -5.44 8.18
C PHE A 39 -4.82 -5.16 7.52
N ALA A 40 -3.73 -5.40 8.24
CA ALA A 40 -2.39 -5.52 7.71
C ALA A 40 -1.68 -6.70 8.39
N THR A 41 -0.84 -7.43 7.66
CA THR A 41 -0.09 -8.55 8.24
C THR A 41 0.97 -8.11 9.25
N ASP A 42 1.54 -6.93 9.05
CA ASP A 42 2.57 -6.35 9.90
C ASP A 42 2.60 -4.83 9.70
N ASP A 43 2.69 -4.07 10.79
CA ASP A 43 2.77 -2.60 10.82
C ASP A 43 3.94 -2.12 11.69
N TRP A 44 4.94 -2.99 11.90
CA TRP A 44 5.97 -2.76 12.91
C TRP A 44 6.84 -1.52 12.68
N PHE A 45 7.31 -1.28 11.44
CA PHE A 45 8.21 -0.15 11.16
C PHE A 45 7.45 1.10 10.74
N ALA A 46 6.45 0.96 9.86
CA ALA A 46 5.54 2.04 9.49
C ALA A 46 4.19 1.45 9.13
N ALA A 47 3.11 2.09 9.57
CA ALA A 47 1.75 1.54 9.50
C ALA A 47 1.13 1.64 8.09
N ALA A 48 0.31 0.66 7.72
CA ALA A 48 -0.38 0.63 6.43
C ALA A 48 -1.30 1.84 6.20
N GLU A 49 -1.79 2.49 7.25
CA GLU A 49 -2.60 3.71 7.15
C GLU A 49 -1.88 4.86 6.45
N ASN A 50 -0.54 4.89 6.47
CA ASN A 50 0.25 5.90 5.76
C ASN A 50 0.04 5.84 4.24
N LEU A 51 -0.39 4.70 3.69
CA LEU A 51 -0.72 4.55 2.27
C LEU A 51 -1.95 5.37 1.85
N LEU A 52 -2.73 5.85 2.81
CA LEU A 52 -4.04 6.49 2.59
C LEU A 52 -3.98 8.02 2.74
N HIS A 53 -2.79 8.58 3.00
CA HIS A 53 -2.58 10.02 3.06
C HIS A 53 -2.77 10.67 1.67
N SER A 54 -3.41 11.84 1.64
CA SER A 54 -3.63 12.60 0.41
C SER A 54 -2.43 13.46 0.00
N THR A 55 -1.46 13.61 0.90
CA THR A 55 -0.21 14.34 0.65
C THR A 55 0.89 13.39 0.19
N PRO A 56 1.83 13.86 -0.66
CA PRO A 56 3.00 13.07 -1.00
C PRO A 56 3.79 12.62 0.24
N PRO A 57 4.36 11.41 0.25
CA PRO A 57 5.16 10.89 1.36
C PRO A 57 6.35 11.80 1.68
N THR A 58 6.53 12.08 2.97
CA THR A 58 7.60 12.91 3.51
C THR A 58 8.75 12.09 4.04
N PHE A 59 9.99 12.53 3.78
CA PHE A 59 11.19 11.95 4.35
C PHE A 59 12.00 12.99 5.10
N ILE A 60 12.20 12.77 6.40
CA ILE A 60 13.01 13.63 7.27
C ILE A 60 14.30 12.87 7.61
N PRO A 61 15.47 13.20 7.03
CA PRO A 61 16.70 12.40 7.13
C PRO A 61 17.16 12.02 8.54
N ASP A 62 16.93 12.90 9.52
CA ASP A 62 17.41 12.70 10.90
C ASP A 62 16.32 12.25 11.88
N LEU A 63 15.11 11.92 11.38
CA LEU A 63 14.02 11.44 12.22
C LEU A 63 14.07 9.92 12.43
N TYR A 64 14.15 9.50 13.68
CA TYR A 64 14.19 8.12 14.13
C TYR A 64 13.34 7.94 15.40
N CYS A 65 12.68 6.79 15.53
CA CYS A 65 12.00 6.33 16.73
C CYS A 65 12.71 5.09 17.30
N THR A 66 12.13 4.48 18.34
CA THR A 66 12.68 3.27 18.98
C THR A 66 12.74 2.08 18.03
N GLU A 67 11.82 2.00 17.09
CA GLU A 67 11.69 0.91 16.12
C GLU A 67 12.62 1.11 14.92
N GLY A 68 13.09 2.33 14.66
CA GLY A 68 14.04 2.62 13.60
C GLY A 68 13.78 3.96 12.90
N LYS A 69 14.03 3.98 11.58
CA LYS A 69 13.79 5.14 10.75
C LYS A 69 12.29 5.39 10.65
N VAL A 70 11.85 6.63 10.90
CA VAL A 70 10.44 6.99 10.65
C VAL A 70 10.25 7.18 9.15
N MET A 71 9.31 6.41 8.57
CA MET A 71 8.97 6.44 7.16
C MET A 71 7.50 6.81 6.98
N ASP A 72 7.22 7.67 6.00
CA ASP A 72 5.86 8.01 5.57
C ASP A 72 5.47 7.06 4.43
N GLY A 73 4.98 5.88 4.83
CA GLY A 73 4.64 4.76 3.96
C GLY A 73 4.37 3.52 4.80
N TRP A 74 4.18 2.37 4.16
CA TRP A 74 4.00 1.09 4.85
C TRP A 74 5.29 0.27 4.82
N GLU A 75 5.81 -0.10 5.98
CA GLU A 75 7.04 -0.89 6.11
C GLU A 75 6.87 -2.03 7.11
N THR A 76 7.07 -3.26 6.62
CA THR A 76 6.98 -4.49 7.41
C THR A 76 8.35 -5.00 7.83
N ARG A 77 8.39 -5.91 8.81
CA ARG A 77 9.64 -6.60 9.14
C ARG A 77 10.06 -7.51 7.99
N ARG A 78 11.38 -7.63 7.80
CA ARG A 78 11.95 -8.56 6.82
C ARG A 78 11.47 -9.98 7.07
N ARG A 79 10.69 -10.49 6.13
CA ARG A 79 10.24 -11.87 6.12
C ARG A 79 11.38 -12.82 5.76
N ARG A 80 11.56 -13.88 6.55
CA ARG A 80 12.54 -14.97 6.30
C ARG A 80 11.88 -16.29 5.92
N LEU A 81 10.58 -16.27 5.74
CA LEU A 81 9.74 -17.41 5.35
C LEU A 81 9.03 -17.10 4.03
N PRO A 82 8.62 -18.10 3.25
CA PRO A 82 7.84 -17.89 2.04
C PRO A 82 6.55 -17.08 2.28
N GLY A 83 6.10 -16.39 1.23
CA GLY A 83 4.88 -15.58 1.21
C GLY A 83 5.16 -14.08 1.02
N HIS A 84 4.13 -13.28 1.23
CA HIS A 84 4.15 -11.83 1.10
C HIS A 84 3.36 -11.19 2.25
N ASP A 85 3.72 -9.95 2.57
CA ASP A 85 2.88 -9.11 3.42
C ASP A 85 1.77 -8.48 2.60
N TRP A 86 0.61 -8.30 3.22
CA TRP A 86 -0.55 -7.70 2.57
C TRP A 86 -1.37 -6.88 3.56
N CYS A 87 -2.09 -5.91 3.03
CA CYS A 87 -3.11 -5.17 3.75
C CYS A 87 -4.42 -5.17 2.96
N VAL A 88 -5.52 -4.91 3.66
CA VAL A 88 -6.85 -4.76 3.08
C VAL A 88 -7.29 -3.33 3.33
N ILE A 89 -7.59 -2.61 2.26
CA ILE A 89 -8.07 -1.24 2.31
C ILE A 89 -9.54 -1.25 1.90
N LYS A 90 -10.40 -0.70 2.75
CA LYS A 90 -11.75 -0.30 2.35
C LYS A 90 -11.65 1.06 1.68
N LEU A 91 -12.06 1.12 0.41
CA LEU A 91 -12.13 2.37 -0.33
C LEU A 91 -13.21 3.29 0.27
N GLY A 92 -12.95 4.59 0.22
CA GLY A 92 -13.88 5.63 0.63
C GLY A 92 -14.87 6.01 -0.48
N GLY A 93 -15.82 6.89 -0.13
CA GLY A 93 -16.88 7.33 -1.04
C GLY A 93 -18.00 6.30 -1.29
N GLN A 94 -19.05 6.73 -1.98
CA GLN A 94 -20.19 5.89 -2.35
C GLN A 94 -20.03 5.41 -3.79
N GLY A 95 -19.33 4.29 -3.96
CA GLY A 95 -19.15 3.64 -5.26
C GLY A 95 -18.26 4.42 -6.23
N GLY A 96 -17.78 3.72 -7.26
CA GLY A 96 -16.90 4.28 -8.27
C GLY A 96 -16.31 3.21 -9.16
N ILE A 97 -15.76 3.63 -10.29
CA ILE A 97 -15.01 2.75 -11.19
C ILE A 97 -13.54 3.03 -10.96
N VAL A 98 -12.78 1.99 -10.54
CA VAL A 98 -11.32 2.06 -10.44
C VAL A 98 -10.75 2.17 -11.86
N GLN A 99 -10.21 3.35 -12.19
CA GLN A 99 -9.59 3.62 -13.51
C GLN A 99 -8.12 3.17 -13.56
N GLY A 100 -7.46 3.11 -12.40
CA GLY A 100 -6.07 2.73 -12.27
C GLY A 100 -5.66 2.68 -10.81
N ILE A 101 -4.44 2.20 -10.58
CA ILE A 101 -3.84 2.06 -9.26
C ILE A 101 -2.47 2.73 -9.34
N GLU A 102 -2.18 3.59 -8.37
CA GLU A 102 -0.87 4.19 -8.20
C GLU A 102 -0.16 3.49 -7.04
N ILE A 103 1.08 3.07 -7.30
CA ILE A 103 1.97 2.53 -6.27
C ILE A 103 3.16 3.48 -6.21
N ASP A 104 3.26 4.22 -5.11
CA ASP A 104 4.40 5.08 -4.83
C ASP A 104 5.37 4.39 -3.86
N THR A 105 6.62 4.23 -4.28
CA THR A 105 7.71 3.68 -3.46
C THR A 105 8.77 4.74 -3.11
N ALA A 106 8.41 6.01 -3.22
CA ALA A 106 9.27 7.12 -2.81
C ALA A 106 9.84 6.90 -1.41
N HIS A 107 11.12 7.22 -1.27
CA HIS A 107 11.93 7.08 -0.05
C HIS A 107 12.39 5.66 0.31
N PHE A 108 11.90 4.63 -0.38
CA PHE A 108 12.32 3.23 -0.19
C PHE A 108 13.43 2.81 -1.18
N THR A 109 14.62 3.42 -1.08
CA THR A 109 15.70 3.29 -2.08
C THR A 109 16.48 1.96 -2.07
N GLY A 110 16.32 1.13 -1.04
CA GLY A 110 16.98 -0.18 -0.93
C GLY A 110 16.12 -1.29 -0.36
N ASN A 111 14.89 -0.95 0.06
CA ASN A 111 13.92 -1.84 0.70
C ASN A 111 12.53 -1.74 0.05
N HIS A 112 12.40 -1.10 -1.12
CA HIS A 112 11.14 -1.18 -1.87
C HIS A 112 10.83 -2.63 -2.25
N VAL A 113 9.53 -2.89 -2.37
CA VAL A 113 9.03 -4.21 -2.70
C VAL A 113 9.42 -4.60 -4.15
N PRO A 114 9.88 -5.84 -4.39
CA PRO A 114 10.30 -6.28 -5.73
C PRO A 114 9.12 -6.59 -6.67
N GLY A 115 7.90 -6.69 -6.14
CA GLY A 115 6.69 -6.97 -6.92
C GLY A 115 5.43 -6.90 -6.06
N ILE A 116 4.33 -6.50 -6.68
CA ILE A 116 3.04 -6.27 -6.03
C ILE A 116 1.95 -6.99 -6.82
N SER A 117 0.94 -7.49 -6.12
CA SER A 117 -0.32 -7.90 -6.71
C SER A 117 -1.46 -7.14 -6.04
N ILE A 118 -2.50 -6.84 -6.81
CA ILE A 118 -3.70 -6.16 -6.31
C ILE A 118 -4.90 -7.05 -6.59
N GLN A 119 -5.72 -7.21 -5.57
CA GLN A 119 -6.99 -7.91 -5.62
C GLN A 119 -8.09 -6.95 -5.15
N GLY A 120 -9.28 -7.06 -5.74
CA GLY A 120 -10.41 -6.21 -5.42
C GLY A 120 -11.68 -7.03 -5.34
N ILE A 121 -12.61 -6.59 -4.50
CA ILE A 121 -13.92 -7.20 -4.36
C ILE A 121 -14.98 -6.12 -4.19
N ASP A 122 -16.09 -6.29 -4.89
CA ASP A 122 -17.30 -5.51 -4.65
C ASP A 122 -18.18 -6.29 -3.66
N LEU A 123 -18.29 -5.77 -2.43
CA LEU A 123 -19.07 -6.39 -1.38
C LEU A 123 -20.57 -6.44 -1.71
N SER A 124 -21.08 -5.54 -2.55
CA SER A 124 -22.48 -5.56 -2.98
C SER A 124 -22.78 -6.68 -3.97
N ALA A 125 -21.76 -7.18 -4.66
CA ALA A 125 -21.85 -8.29 -5.59
C ALA A 125 -21.72 -9.66 -4.91
N LEU A 126 -21.29 -9.70 -3.64
CA LEU A 126 -21.17 -10.94 -2.88
C LEU A 126 -22.54 -11.58 -2.64
N LYS A 127 -22.66 -12.85 -3.00
CA LYS A 127 -23.78 -13.72 -2.64
C LYS A 127 -23.37 -14.58 -1.44
N GLY A 128 -24.34 -15.05 -0.66
CA GLY A 128 -24.10 -15.80 0.59
C GLY A 128 -23.29 -17.10 0.47
N THR A 129 -22.94 -17.53 -0.75
CA THR A 129 -22.10 -18.69 -1.03
C THR A 129 -20.67 -18.36 -1.47
N ASP A 130 -20.35 -17.08 -1.66
CA ASP A 130 -19.05 -16.66 -2.19
C ASP A 130 -17.97 -16.77 -1.10
N SER A 131 -16.88 -17.48 -1.40
CA SER A 131 -15.75 -17.65 -0.47
C SER A 131 -14.72 -16.54 -0.65
N VAL A 132 -14.49 -15.73 0.40
CA VAL A 132 -13.46 -14.67 0.42
C VAL A 132 -12.21 -15.15 1.17
N SER A 133 -11.74 -16.37 0.86
CA SER A 133 -10.68 -17.06 1.61
C SER A 133 -9.30 -16.39 1.51
N TRP A 134 -9.11 -15.51 0.53
CA TRP A 134 -7.88 -14.72 0.38
C TRP A 134 -7.79 -13.56 1.39
N MET A 135 -8.86 -13.25 2.13
CA MET A 135 -8.92 -12.19 3.16
C MET A 135 -9.14 -12.72 4.59
N PRO A 136 -8.29 -13.60 5.12
CA PRO A 136 -8.51 -14.19 6.44
C PRO A 136 -8.57 -13.10 7.52
N GLY A 137 -9.64 -13.07 8.32
CA GLY A 137 -9.80 -12.11 9.42
C GLY A 137 -10.32 -10.72 9.04
N ALA A 138 -10.36 -10.37 7.74
CA ALA A 138 -10.85 -9.06 7.30
C ALA A 138 -12.37 -9.06 7.08
N LEU A 139 -12.95 -10.20 6.67
CA LEU A 139 -14.40 -10.32 6.49
C LEU A 139 -15.15 -10.13 7.82
N GLU A 140 -14.68 -10.73 8.91
CA GLU A 140 -15.30 -10.55 10.24
C GLU A 140 -15.26 -9.09 10.68
N ARG A 141 -14.19 -8.36 10.36
CA ARG A 141 -14.03 -6.93 10.67
C ARG A 141 -14.93 -6.05 9.82
N ILE A 142 -15.11 -6.38 8.53
CA ILE A 142 -16.05 -5.70 7.63
C ILE A 142 -17.48 -5.83 8.17
N VAL A 143 -17.92 -7.05 8.47
CA VAL A 143 -19.28 -7.32 8.98
C VAL A 143 -19.50 -6.60 10.32
N SER A 144 -18.53 -6.70 11.24
CA SER A 144 -18.61 -6.02 12.55
C SER A 144 -18.64 -4.50 12.45
N SER A 145 -17.99 -3.92 11.44
CA SER A 145 -17.97 -2.46 11.18
C SER A 145 -19.33 -1.96 10.67
N GLU A 146 -19.97 -2.71 9.78
CA GLU A 146 -21.32 -2.40 9.28
C GLU A 146 -22.38 -2.54 10.37
N GLU A 147 -22.32 -3.60 11.20
CA GLU A 147 -23.28 -3.81 12.29
C GLU A 147 -23.21 -2.71 13.35
N LYS A 148 -22.00 -2.22 13.68
CA LYS A 148 -21.81 -1.07 14.57
C LYS A 148 -22.32 0.25 13.99
N ARG A 149 -22.43 0.37 12.66
CA ARG A 149 -22.96 1.57 11.97
C ARG A 149 -24.47 1.52 11.76
N GLY A 150 -25.09 0.34 11.83
CA GLY A 150 -26.54 0.12 11.71
C GLY A 150 -27.34 0.30 13.02
N ILE A 151 -26.69 0.70 14.11
CA ILE A 151 -27.33 1.02 15.38
C ILE A 151 -27.13 2.52 15.62
N GLY A 152 -28.05 3.34 15.08
CA GLY A 152 -28.08 4.80 15.22
C GLY A 152 -29.37 5.37 14.66
#